data_AF-A0A530K0C7-F1
#
_entry.id   AF-A0A530K0C7-F1
#
_cell.length_a   1.000
_cell.length_b   1.000
_cell.length_c   1.000
_cell.angle_alpha   90.00
_cell.angle_beta   90.00
_cell.angle_gamma   90.00
#
_symmetry.space_group_name_H-M   'P 1'
#
loop_
_entity.id
_entity.type
_entity.pdbx_description
1 polymer ?
#
loop_
_entity_poly.entity_id
_entity_poly.type
_entity_poly.pdbx_seq_one_letter_code
_entity_poly.pdbx_strand_id
1 'polypeptide(L)'
;GWSRRGEGWTTIDAPLDLAGALEALPDDQPVLVDCLTLWLTNHMLAEHDFDLECRRLADVLSRPRGPWFVVSNEVGQGIVPDNALARRFRDAAGRLNQQVATIADTVLLMVAGLPLKVK
;
A
#
# COMPACT_ATOMS: atom_id res chain seq x y z
N GLY A 1 -6.22 -22.11 0.70
CA GLY A 1 -5.62 -21.18 1.66
C GLY A 1 -6.50 -19.98 1.94
N TRP A 2 -7.74 -20.20 2.42
CA TRP A 2 -8.70 -19.12 2.76
C TRP A 2 -9.16 -19.17 4.22
N SER A 3 -8.62 -20.09 5.03
CA SER A 3 -9.13 -20.46 6.36
C SER A 3 -8.55 -19.64 7.53
N ARG A 4 -7.86 -18.51 7.27
CA ARG A 4 -7.15 -17.73 8.31
C ARG A 4 -7.66 -16.31 8.52
N ARG A 5 -8.73 -15.88 7.86
CA ARG A 5 -9.41 -14.63 8.24
C ARG A 5 -10.23 -14.96 9.47
N GLY A 6 -9.77 -14.58 10.66
CA GLY A 6 -10.50 -14.81 11.90
C GLY A 6 -11.93 -14.27 11.80
N GLU A 7 -12.88 -14.90 12.47
CA GLU A 7 -14.24 -14.38 12.61
C GLU A 7 -14.15 -12.94 13.16
N GLY A 8 -14.59 -11.94 12.37
CA GLY A 8 -14.54 -10.53 12.77
C GLY A 8 -13.97 -9.55 11.74
N TRP A 9 -13.40 -10.02 10.62
CA TRP A 9 -12.93 -9.13 9.55
C TRP A 9 -13.98 -8.92 8.46
N THR A 10 -14.29 -7.66 8.16
CA THR A 10 -14.98 -7.27 6.92
C THR A 10 -13.96 -6.98 5.84
N THR A 11 -14.16 -7.56 4.65
CA THR A 11 -13.28 -7.31 3.48
C THR A 11 -13.95 -6.32 2.54
N ILE A 12 -13.19 -5.32 2.11
CA ILE A 12 -13.59 -4.35 1.10
C ILE A 12 -12.58 -4.44 -0.04
N ASP A 13 -13.04 -4.76 -1.24
CA ASP A 13 -12.21 -4.75 -2.43
C ASP A 13 -12.18 -3.34 -3.02
N ALA A 14 -11.01 -2.69 -2.94
CA ALA A 14 -10.78 -1.35 -3.47
C ALA A 14 -9.60 -1.35 -4.46
N PRO A 15 -9.73 -2.01 -5.63
CA PRO A 15 -8.62 -2.20 -6.56
C PRO A 15 -8.12 -0.91 -7.19
N LEU A 16 -8.95 0.15 -7.23
CA LEU A 16 -8.64 1.46 -7.79
C LEU A 16 -8.95 2.57 -6.78
N ASP A 17 -10.17 2.65 -6.24
CA ASP A 17 -10.55 3.73 -5.30
C ASP A 17 -10.26 3.38 -3.82
N LEU A 18 -9.01 3.06 -3.51
CA LEU A 18 -8.57 2.78 -2.13
C LEU A 18 -8.74 4.00 -1.23
N ALA A 19 -8.43 5.20 -1.73
CA ALA A 19 -8.59 6.43 -0.98
C ALA A 19 -10.05 6.66 -0.57
N GLY A 20 -11.00 6.54 -1.51
CA GLY A 20 -12.42 6.67 -1.21
C GLY A 20 -12.92 5.59 -0.25
N ALA A 21 -12.45 4.35 -0.40
CA ALA A 21 -12.77 3.27 0.52
C ALA A 21 -12.33 3.57 1.95
N LEU A 22 -11.12 4.12 2.14
CA LEU A 22 -10.61 4.52 3.46
C LEU A 22 -11.38 5.72 4.04
N GLU A 23 -11.74 6.71 3.22
CA GLU A 23 -12.50 7.89 3.67
C GLU A 23 -13.91 7.55 4.16
N ALA A 24 -14.52 6.52 3.58
CA ALA A 24 -15.86 6.04 3.91
C ALA A 24 -15.92 5.18 5.18
N LEU A 25 -14.76 4.79 5.75
CA LEU A 25 -14.73 4.00 6.97
C LEU A 25 -15.11 4.86 8.18
N PRO A 26 -15.79 4.28 9.18
CA PRO A 26 -15.95 4.90 10.48
C PRO A 26 -14.59 5.13 11.15
N ASP A 27 -14.51 6.19 11.94
CA ASP A 27 -13.37 6.48 12.79
C ASP A 27 -13.18 5.37 13.85
N ASP A 28 -11.97 5.30 14.39
CA ASP A 28 -11.46 4.36 15.40
C ASP A 28 -11.50 2.87 15.01
N GLN A 29 -11.77 2.54 13.74
CA GLN A 29 -11.73 1.17 13.24
C GLN A 29 -10.30 0.72 12.88
N PRO A 30 -9.86 -0.49 13.28
CA PRO A 30 -8.65 -1.10 12.77
C PRO A 30 -8.75 -1.40 11.27
N VAL A 31 -7.72 -1.04 10.52
CA VAL A 31 -7.67 -1.25 9.07
C VAL A 31 -6.38 -1.93 8.67
N LEU A 32 -6.50 -2.92 7.78
CA LEU A 32 -5.37 -3.54 7.11
C LEU A 32 -5.53 -3.34 5.59
N VAL A 33 -4.62 -2.58 4.99
CA VAL A 33 -4.49 -2.42 3.54
C VAL A 33 -3.48 -3.43 3.03
N ASP A 34 -3.90 -4.34 2.15
CA ASP A 34 -3.06 -5.40 1.58
C ASP A 34 -3.38 -5.57 0.08
N CYS A 35 -2.54 -5.10 -0.86
CA CYS A 35 -1.30 -4.34 -0.68
C CYS A 35 -1.14 -3.21 -1.72
N LEU A 36 -0.30 -2.23 -1.40
CA LEU A 36 -0.06 -1.04 -2.24
C LEU A 36 0.57 -1.36 -3.59
N THR A 37 1.40 -2.40 -3.70
CA THR A 37 2.03 -2.81 -4.96
C THR A 37 1.02 -3.36 -5.95
N LEU A 38 0.03 -4.14 -5.48
CA LEU A 38 -1.07 -4.62 -6.31
C LEU A 38 -1.98 -3.47 -6.72
N TRP A 39 -2.34 -2.60 -5.77
CA TRP A 39 -3.12 -1.39 -6.06
C TRP A 39 -2.44 -0.49 -7.12
N LEU A 40 -1.15 -0.23 -6.98
CA LEU A 40 -0.37 0.53 -7.96
C LEU A 40 -0.37 -0.16 -9.34
N THR A 41 -0.22 -1.49 -9.36
CA THR A 41 -0.27 -2.26 -10.61
C THR A 41 -1.62 -2.09 -11.31
N ASN A 42 -2.73 -2.12 -10.57
CA ASN A 42 -4.07 -1.91 -11.14
C ASN A 42 -4.20 -0.54 -11.81
N HIS A 43 -3.70 0.53 -11.18
CA HIS A 43 -3.69 1.86 -11.81
C HIS A 43 -2.81 1.92 -13.06
N MET A 44 -1.64 1.29 -13.03
CA MET A 44 -0.76 1.24 -14.20
C MET A 44 -1.38 0.49 -15.38
N LEU A 45 -2.06 -0.64 -15.12
CA LEU A 45 -2.73 -1.43 -16.16
C LEU A 45 -4.01 -0.76 -16.68
N ALA A 46 -4.69 0.01 -15.83
CA ALA A 46 -5.83 0.84 -16.22
C ALA A 46 -5.42 2.14 -16.93
N GLU A 47 -4.12 2.38 -17.14
CA GLU A 47 -3.57 3.61 -17.74
C GLU A 47 -4.01 4.90 -17.02
N HIS A 48 -4.30 4.80 -15.72
CA HIS A 48 -4.64 5.95 -14.88
C HIS A 48 -3.42 6.79 -14.53
N ASP A 49 -3.65 8.05 -14.13
CA ASP A 49 -2.64 8.88 -13.47
C ASP A 49 -2.41 8.36 -12.05
N PHE A 50 -1.54 7.35 -11.92
CA PHE A 50 -1.21 6.79 -10.61
C PHE A 50 -0.45 7.79 -9.72
N ASP A 51 0.22 8.81 -10.28
CA ASP A 51 0.93 9.80 -9.45
C ASP A 51 -0.07 10.73 -8.75
N LEU A 52 -1.21 11.03 -9.39
CA LEU A 52 -2.35 11.67 -8.73
C LEU A 52 -2.93 10.78 -7.61
N GLU A 53 -3.19 9.52 -7.90
CA GLU A 53 -3.81 8.59 -6.95
C GLU A 53 -2.90 8.29 -5.75
N CYS A 54 -1.59 8.16 -5.97
CA CYS A 54 -0.60 8.02 -4.88
C CYS A 54 -0.62 9.24 -3.95
N ARG A 55 -0.72 10.46 -4.51
CA ARG A 55 -0.83 11.69 -3.71
C ARG A 55 -2.14 11.74 -2.92
N ARG A 56 -3.26 11.37 -3.55
CA ARG A 56 -4.56 11.30 -2.88
C ARG A 56 -4.54 10.30 -1.73
N LEU A 57 -4.00 9.10 -1.97
CA LEU A 57 -3.85 8.08 -0.93
C LEU A 57 -2.95 8.55 0.21
N ALA A 58 -1.83 9.19 -0.09
CA ALA A 58 -0.94 9.74 0.94
C ALA A 58 -1.63 10.84 1.78
N ASP A 59 -2.46 11.70 1.18
CA ASP A 59 -3.25 12.69 1.92
C ASP A 59 -4.24 12.03 2.86
N VAL A 60 -4.98 11.00 2.42
CA VAL A 60 -5.91 10.24 3.27
C VAL A 60 -5.17 9.53 4.41
N LEU A 61 -4.06 8.86 4.11
CA LEU A 61 -3.25 8.17 5.10
C LEU A 61 -2.58 9.12 6.11
N SER A 62 -2.37 10.39 5.74
CA SER A 62 -1.83 11.41 6.66
C SER A 62 -2.84 11.87 7.72
N ARG A 63 -4.11 11.49 7.56
CA ARG A 63 -5.21 11.78 8.47
C ARG A 63 -5.77 10.47 9.05
N PRO A 64 -4.93 9.63 9.69
CA PRO A 64 -5.37 8.33 10.15
C PRO A 64 -6.45 8.52 11.22
N ARG A 65 -7.56 7.79 11.04
CA ARG A 65 -8.71 7.85 11.95
C ARG A 65 -8.75 6.67 12.91
N GLY A 66 -7.75 5.80 12.91
CA GLY A 66 -7.67 4.59 13.74
C GLY A 66 -6.35 3.84 13.52
N PRO A 67 -6.17 2.63 14.11
CA PRO A 67 -4.96 1.85 13.91
C PRO A 67 -4.93 1.26 12.50
N TRP A 68 -4.19 1.92 11.60
CA TRP A 68 -4.08 1.55 10.20
C TRP A 68 -2.74 0.89 9.92
N PHE A 69 -2.81 -0.29 9.29
CA PHE A 69 -1.66 -1.07 8.86
C PHE A 69 -1.66 -1.13 7.34
N VAL A 70 -0.58 -0.67 6.71
CA VAL A 70 -0.47 -0.61 5.25
C VAL A 70 0.66 -1.50 4.78
N VAL A 71 0.32 -2.50 3.97
CA VAL A 71 1.27 -3.47 3.44
C VAL A 71 1.69 -3.08 2.03
N SER A 72 2.98 -3.13 1.78
CA SER A 72 3.59 -3.00 0.46
C SER A 72 4.74 -4.00 0.35
N ASN A 73 5.31 -4.15 -0.85
CA ASN A 73 6.50 -4.96 -1.07
C ASN A 73 7.71 -4.07 -1.41
N GLU A 74 8.88 -4.51 -0.95
CA GLU A 74 10.16 -3.99 -1.41
C GLU A 74 10.55 -4.70 -2.71
N VAL A 75 10.68 -3.95 -3.80
CA VAL A 75 10.97 -4.47 -5.16
C VAL A 75 12.25 -3.89 -5.76
N GLY A 76 12.92 -3.01 -5.03
CA GLY A 76 14.10 -2.26 -5.44
C GLY A 76 15.45 -2.92 -5.11
N GLN A 77 15.47 -4.04 -4.39
CA GLN A 77 16.70 -4.74 -4.00
C GLN A 77 17.24 -5.71 -5.07
N GLY A 78 16.53 -5.86 -6.19
CA GLY A 78 16.93 -6.70 -7.32
C GLY A 78 17.68 -5.94 -8.44
N ILE A 79 18.08 -6.71 -9.46
CA ILE A 79 18.62 -6.15 -10.71
C ILE A 79 17.61 -5.25 -11.42
N VAL A 80 18.09 -4.33 -12.25
CA VAL A 80 17.22 -3.50 -13.08
C VAL A 80 16.57 -4.36 -14.16
N PRO A 81 15.22 -4.38 -14.29
CA PRO A 81 14.57 -5.15 -15.33
C PRO A 81 14.85 -4.62 -16.73
N ASP A 82 14.89 -5.52 -17.73
CA ASP A 82 15.00 -5.13 -19.15
C ASP A 82 13.68 -4.57 -19.71
N ASN A 83 12.54 -4.95 -19.13
CA ASN A 83 11.22 -4.44 -19.51
C ASN A 83 10.99 -3.01 -18.98
N ALA A 84 10.67 -2.07 -19.88
CA ALA A 84 10.37 -0.69 -19.54
C ALA A 84 9.21 -0.54 -18.55
N LEU A 85 8.15 -1.35 -18.70
CA LEU A 85 7.02 -1.32 -17.77
C LEU A 85 7.45 -1.77 -16.37
N ALA A 86 8.26 -2.81 -16.28
CA ALA A 86 8.77 -3.32 -15.01
C ALA A 86 9.71 -2.31 -14.31
N ARG A 87 10.54 -1.58 -15.06
CA ARG A 87 11.34 -0.46 -14.52
C ARG A 87 10.43 0.64 -13.97
N ARG A 88 9.43 1.07 -14.76
CA ARG A 88 8.48 2.11 -14.34
C ARG A 88 7.73 1.69 -13.07
N PHE A 89 7.29 0.43 -12.98
CA PHE A 89 6.66 -0.11 -11.79
C PHE A 89 7.59 -0.09 -10.58
N ARG A 90 8.83 -0.59 -10.72
CA ARG A 90 9.84 -0.56 -9.64
C ARG A 90 10.05 0.85 -9.10
N ASP A 91 10.22 1.83 -9.99
CA ASP A 91 10.47 3.21 -9.61
C ASP A 91 9.24 3.84 -8.93
N ALA A 92 8.04 3.58 -9.45
CA ALA A 92 6.79 4.07 -8.88
C ALA A 92 6.50 3.45 -7.50
N ALA A 93 6.70 2.13 -7.34
CA ALA A 93 6.55 1.44 -6.06
C ALA A 93 7.53 1.99 -5.01
N GLY A 94 8.79 2.24 -5.40
CA GLY A 94 9.77 2.87 -4.53
C GLY A 94 9.36 4.27 -4.07
N ARG A 95 8.78 5.10 -4.96
CA ARG A 95 8.26 6.44 -4.59
C ARG A 95 7.04 6.34 -3.67
N LEU A 96 6.09 5.45 -3.95
CA LEU A 96 4.92 5.24 -3.11
C LEU A 96 5.32 4.78 -1.70
N ASN A 97 6.25 3.82 -1.60
CA ASN A 97 6.78 3.36 -0.32
C ASN A 97 7.41 4.51 0.49
N GLN A 98 8.18 5.38 -0.17
CA GLN A 98 8.78 6.56 0.49
C GLN A 98 7.72 7.56 0.97
N GLN A 99 6.70 7.83 0.16
CA GLN A 99 5.59 8.73 0.53
C GLN A 99 4.86 8.22 1.77
N VAL A 100 4.50 6.94 1.79
CA VAL A 100 3.78 6.33 2.93
C VAL A 100 4.69 6.21 4.16
N ALA A 101 5.95 5.82 4.00
CA ALA A 101 6.91 5.74 5.11
C ALA A 101 7.17 7.10 5.78
N THR A 102 7.09 8.19 5.01
CA THR A 102 7.28 9.56 5.54
C THR A 102 6.20 9.89 6.58
N ILE A 103 4.94 9.58 6.26
CA ILE A 103 3.78 9.86 7.12
C ILE A 103 3.52 8.79 8.18
N ALA A 104 4.01 7.57 8.00
CA ALA A 104 3.78 6.46 8.93
C ALA A 104 4.49 6.66 10.27
N ASP A 105 3.84 6.36 11.39
CA ASP A 105 4.46 6.41 12.73
C ASP A 105 5.50 5.30 12.94
N THR A 106 5.34 4.16 12.28
CA THR A 106 6.25 3.00 12.37
C THR A 106 6.40 2.35 11.01
N VAL A 107 7.63 1.96 10.67
CA VAL A 107 7.93 1.26 9.42
C VAL A 107 8.68 -0.03 9.74
N LEU A 108 8.10 -1.15 9.34
CA LEU A 108 8.68 -2.48 9.51
C LEU A 108 9.04 -3.07 8.14
N LEU A 109 10.27 -3.56 8.02
CA LEU A 109 10.66 -4.46 6.95
C LEU A 109 10.55 -5.90 7.46
N MET A 110 9.73 -6.71 6.80
CA MET A 110 9.57 -8.12 7.15
C MET A 110 10.56 -8.99 6.36
N VAL A 111 11.45 -9.71 7.05
CA VAL A 111 12.45 -10.60 6.44
C VAL A 111 12.30 -12.01 7.02
N ALA A 112 11.93 -12.99 6.20
CA ALA A 112 11.69 -14.37 6.64
C ALA A 112 10.73 -14.49 7.85
N GLY A 113 9.73 -13.62 7.94
CA GLY A 113 8.77 -13.55 9.05
C GLY A 113 9.28 -12.78 10.28
N LEU A 114 10.49 -12.25 10.24
CA LEU A 114 11.09 -11.45 11.32
C LEU A 114 10.94 -9.95 11.01
N PRO A 115 10.44 -9.14 11.96
CA PRO A 115 10.33 -7.69 11.78
C PRO A 115 11.67 -7.00 12.02
N LEU A 116 12.07 -6.14 11.09
CA LEU A 116 13.13 -5.15 11.27
C LEU A 116 12.49 -3.75 11.32
N LYS A 117 12.60 -3.06 12.47
CA LYS A 117 12.10 -1.69 12.60
C LYS A 117 13.04 -0.70 11.94
N VAL A 118 12.53 0.03 10.94
CA VAL A 118 13.26 1.05 10.16
C VAL A 118 12.97 2.47 10.70
N LYS A 119 11.71 2.72 11.10
CA LYS A 119 11.23 3.93 11.77
C LYS A 119 10.36 3.51 12.94
#